data_AF-A0A0F0CWY3-F1
#
_entry.id   AF-A0A0F0CWY3-F1
#
_cell.length_a   1.000
_cell.length_b   1.000
_cell.length_c   1.000
_cell.angle_alpha   90.00
_cell.angle_beta   90.00
_cell.angle_gamma   90.00
#
_symmetry.space_group_name_H-M   'P 1'
#
loop_
_entity.id
_entity.type
_entity.pdbx_description
1 polymer ?
#
loop_
_entity_poly.entity_id
_entity_poly.type
_entity_poly.pdbx_seq_one_letter_code
_entity_poly.pdbx_strand_id
1 'polypeptide(L)'
;MQRYKDLSDIISILGIDELSDADKLIVMRARKIQRFFSQPFFVAENFTGIKGKYVKLKDTLEGFKMILDGKLDDLPEQAFYMAGDIQEVIEKAKSYK
;
A
#
# COMPACT_ATOMS: atom_id res chain seq x y z
N MET A 1 9.69 1.16 -7.17
CA MET A 1 9.03 2.39 -7.67
C MET A 1 9.40 2.69 -9.12
N GLN A 2 10.69 2.68 -9.51
CA GLN A 2 11.08 2.93 -10.91
C GLN A 2 10.37 2.03 -11.92
N ARG A 3 10.46 0.70 -11.75
CA ARG A 3 9.76 -0.29 -12.58
C ARG A 3 8.24 -0.05 -12.67
N TYR A 4 7.60 0.38 -11.60
CA TYR A 4 6.16 0.66 -11.61
C TYR A 4 5.83 1.88 -12.47
N LYS A 5 6.66 2.91 -12.46
CA LYS A 5 6.48 4.09 -13.30
C LYS A 5 6.60 3.73 -14.78
N ASP A 6 7.63 2.96 -15.13
CA ASP A 6 7.85 2.50 -16.50
C ASP A 6 6.68 1.62 -17.00
N LEU A 7 6.15 0.76 -16.11
CA LEU A 7 4.98 -0.06 -16.40
C LEU A 7 3.67 0.74 -16.43
N SER A 8 3.56 1.86 -15.71
CA SER A 8 2.34 2.69 -15.66
C SER A 8 1.98 3.30 -17.01
N ASP A 9 3.00 3.70 -17.77
CA ASP A 9 2.80 4.24 -19.12
C ASP A 9 2.29 3.15 -20.07
N ILE A 10 2.83 1.94 -19.95
CA ILE A 10 2.40 0.76 -20.71
C ILE A 10 0.97 0.36 -20.33
N ILE A 11 0.64 0.32 -19.03
CA ILE A 11 -0.70 0.00 -18.51
C ILE A 11 -1.75 0.96 -19.05
N SER A 12 -1.41 2.25 -19.16
CA SER A 12 -2.34 3.28 -19.65
C SER A 12 -2.71 3.11 -21.12
N ILE A 13 -1.88 2.41 -21.89
CA ILE A 13 -2.09 2.15 -23.33
C ILE A 13 -2.69 0.77 -23.57
N LEU A 14 -2.13 -0.27 -22.95
CA LEU A 14 -2.44 -1.67 -23.24
C LEU A 14 -3.39 -2.32 -22.22
N GLY A 15 -3.54 -1.74 -21.03
CA GLY A 15 -4.25 -2.36 -19.93
C GLY A 15 -3.36 -3.27 -19.07
N ILE A 16 -3.84 -3.62 -17.88
CA ILE A 16 -3.08 -4.41 -16.90
C ILE A 16 -3.00 -5.89 -17.27
N ASP A 17 -3.95 -6.37 -18.09
CA ASP A 17 -4.09 -7.78 -18.46
C ASP A 17 -2.95 -8.26 -19.38
N GLU A 18 -2.36 -7.35 -20.15
CA GLU A 18 -1.27 -7.58 -21.10
C GLU A 18 0.11 -7.72 -20.43
N LEU A 19 0.20 -7.52 -19.12
CA LEU A 19 1.44 -7.66 -18.37
C LEU A 19 1.74 -9.14 -18.05
N SER A 20 3.04 -9.46 -17.97
CA SER A 20 3.49 -10.74 -17.43
C SER A 20 3.04 -10.90 -15.97
N ASP A 21 2.84 -12.13 -15.49
CA ASP A 21 2.42 -12.38 -14.11
C ASP A 21 3.41 -11.80 -13.08
N ALA A 22 4.70 -11.81 -13.41
CA ALA A 22 5.75 -11.20 -12.58
C ALA A 22 5.59 -9.67 -12.50
N ASP A 23 5.28 -9.01 -13.63
CA ASP A 23 5.08 -7.56 -13.67
C ASP A 23 3.77 -7.15 -13.00
N LYS A 24 2.69 -7.93 -13.16
CA LYS A 24 1.44 -7.76 -12.42
C LYS A 24 1.70 -7.75 -10.91
N LEU A 25 2.52 -8.68 -10.44
CA LEU A 25 2.88 -8.79 -9.03
C LEU A 25 3.70 -7.58 -8.54
N ILE A 26 4.65 -7.10 -9.34
CA ILE A 26 5.41 -5.87 -9.07
C ILE A 26 4.48 -4.66 -8.98
N VAL A 27 3.53 -4.54 -9.92
CA VAL A 27 2.54 -3.45 -9.96
C VAL A 27 1.63 -3.50 -8.74
N MET A 28 1.10 -4.68 -8.39
CA MET A 28 0.27 -4.86 -7.19
C MET A 28 1.02 -4.44 -5.91
N ARG A 29 2.25 -4.91 -5.71
CA ARG A 29 3.06 -4.53 -4.54
C ARG A 29 3.39 -3.03 -4.57
N ALA A 30 3.72 -2.46 -5.72
CA ALA A 30 4.00 -1.03 -5.85
C ALA A 30 2.80 -0.16 -5.47
N ARG A 31 1.58 -0.54 -5.88
CA ARG A 31 0.34 0.15 -5.48
C ARG A 31 0.11 0.08 -3.97
N LYS A 32 0.34 -1.08 -3.35
CA LYS A 32 0.24 -1.24 -1.89
C LYS A 32 1.24 -0.36 -1.15
N ILE A 33 2.49 -0.31 -1.62
CA ILE A 33 3.54 0.57 -1.08
C ILE A 33 3.15 2.04 -1.22
N GLN A 34 2.62 2.44 -2.38
CA GLN A 34 2.16 3.81 -2.61
C GLN A 34 1.03 4.20 -1.64
N ARG A 35 0.08 3.29 -1.40
CA ARG A 35 -1.00 3.48 -0.43
C ARG A 35 -0.47 3.52 1.00
N PHE A 36 0.48 2.65 1.35
CA PHE A 36 1.07 2.56 2.69
C PHE A 36 1.92 3.80 3.06
N PHE A 37 2.40 4.56 2.07
CA PHE A 37 2.99 5.88 2.33
C PHE A 37 1.97 6.93 2.79
N SER A 38 0.67 6.68 2.63
CA SER A 38 -0.36 7.54 3.18
C SER A 38 -0.54 7.27 4.67
N GLN A 39 -0.58 8.33 5.47
CA GLN A 39 -0.78 8.25 6.92
C GLN A 39 -1.73 9.35 7.39
N PRO A 40 -2.58 9.06 8.39
CA PRO A 40 -3.42 10.09 9.00
C PRO A 40 -2.56 11.04 9.84
N PHE A 41 -2.64 12.34 9.55
CA PHE A 41 -1.91 13.36 10.29
C PHE A 41 -2.73 13.94 11.44
N PHE A 42 -2.09 14.17 12.59
CA PHE A 42 -2.71 14.82 13.76
C PHE A 42 -3.32 16.18 13.43
N VAL A 43 -2.67 16.96 12.54
CA VAL A 43 -3.16 18.27 12.12
C VAL A 43 -4.37 18.18 11.18
N ALA A 44 -4.58 17.04 10.54
CA ALA A 44 -5.65 16.80 9.58
C ALA A 44 -6.88 16.11 10.23
N GLU A 45 -6.83 15.78 11.52
CA GLU A 45 -7.92 15.11 12.24
C GLU A 45 -9.23 15.90 12.13
N ASN A 46 -9.18 17.22 12.31
CA ASN A 46 -10.35 18.10 12.26
C ASN A 46 -11.03 18.15 10.88
N PHE A 47 -10.30 17.83 9.81
CA PHE A 47 -10.81 17.86 8.43
C PHE A 47 -11.21 16.48 7.92
N THR A 48 -10.49 15.44 8.33
CA THR A 48 -10.67 14.07 7.84
C THR A 48 -11.54 13.22 8.74
N GLY A 49 -11.69 13.58 10.03
CA GLY A 49 -12.35 12.76 11.04
C GLY A 49 -11.57 11.50 11.44
N ILE A 50 -10.36 11.30 10.89
CA ILE A 50 -9.51 10.14 11.16
C ILE A 50 -8.45 10.55 12.17
N LYS A 51 -8.32 9.81 13.28
CA LYS A 51 -7.28 10.06 14.27
C LYS A 51 -5.89 9.88 13.65
N GLY A 52 -5.05 10.88 13.85
CA GLY A 52 -3.65 10.91 13.46
C GLY A 52 -2.86 9.83 14.19
N LYS A 53 -1.82 9.34 13.53
CA LYS A 53 -0.98 8.28 14.07
C LYS A 53 0.49 8.64 13.97
N TYR A 54 1.21 8.24 14.99
CA TYR A 54 2.66 8.30 15.02
C TYR A 54 3.22 6.90 14.81
N VAL A 55 3.99 6.72 13.74
CA VAL A 55 4.60 5.44 13.39
C VAL A 55 6.09 5.52 13.68
N LYS A 56 6.63 4.54 14.42
CA LYS A 56 8.07 4.49 14.69
C LYS A 56 8.81 4.01 13.46
N LEU A 57 10.04 4.48 13.28
CA LEU A 57 10.91 4.08 12.17
C LEU A 57 11.03 2.56 12.02
N LYS A 58 11.18 1.84 13.14
CA LYS A 58 11.29 0.37 13.14
C LYS A 58 10.04 -0.29 12.55
N ASP A 59 8.86 0.16 12.97
CA ASP A 59 7.58 -0.40 12.53
C ASP A 59 7.33 -0.09 11.05
N THR A 60 7.75 1.09 10.59
CA THR A 60 7.75 1.46 9.17
C THR A 60 8.63 0.51 8.37
N LEU A 61 9.88 0.31 8.76
CA LEU A 61 10.83 -0.56 8.05
C LEU A 61 10.34 -2.02 7.99
N GLU A 62 9.80 -2.53 9.10
CA GLU A 62 9.21 -3.87 9.15
C GLU A 62 8.00 -3.99 8.22
N GLY A 63 7.11 -2.99 8.22
CA GLY A 63 5.95 -2.95 7.32
C GLY A 63 6.35 -2.96 5.84
N PHE A 64 7.30 -2.12 5.44
CA PHE A 64 7.82 -2.11 4.07
C PHE A 64 8.45 -3.45 3.68
N LYS A 65 9.23 -4.04 4.58
CA LYS A 65 9.85 -5.35 4.34
C LYS A 65 8.78 -6.44 4.15
N MET A 66 7.73 -6.46 4.96
CA MET A 66 6.65 -7.43 4.81
C MET A 66 5.90 -7.32 3.47
N ILE A 67 5.71 -6.10 2.96
CA ILE A 67 5.10 -5.86 1.64
C ILE A 67 6.04 -6.34 0.52
N LEU A 68 7.34 -6.05 0.62
CA LEU A 68 8.33 -6.47 -0.37
C LEU A 68 8.53 -7.99 -0.38
N ASP A 69 8.52 -8.63 0.79
CA ASP A 69 8.62 -10.08 0.97
C ASP A 69 7.36 -10.84 0.49
N GLY A 70 6.26 -10.13 0.19
CA GLY A 70 5.02 -10.73 -0.32
C GLY A 70 4.10 -11.31 0.75
N LYS A 71 4.39 -11.09 2.04
CA LYS A 71 3.59 -11.65 3.16
C LYS A 71 2.17 -11.09 3.23
N LEU A 72 1.90 -9.99 2.53
CA LEU A 72 0.64 -9.26 2.54
C LEU A 72 0.03 -9.17 1.14
N ASP A 73 0.42 -10.06 0.22
CA ASP A 73 -0.08 -10.07 -1.16
C ASP A 73 -1.58 -10.39 -1.23
N ASP A 74 -2.11 -11.14 -0.27
CA ASP A 74 -3.53 -11.50 -0.18
C ASP A 74 -4.43 -10.37 0.36
N LEU A 75 -3.84 -9.30 0.91
CA LEU A 75 -4.61 -8.19 1.48
C LEU A 75 -5.03 -7.20 0.38
N PRO A 76 -6.25 -6.63 0.46
CA PRO A 76 -6.72 -5.64 -0.51
C PRO A 76 -5.91 -4.34 -0.40
N GLU A 77 -5.65 -3.68 -1.54
CA GLU A 77 -4.91 -2.40 -1.58
C GLU A 77 -5.58 -1.28 -0.76
N GLN A 78 -6.91 -1.37 -0.57
CA GLN A 78 -7.69 -0.42 0.21
C GLN A 78 -7.33 -0.45 1.70
N ALA A 79 -6.90 -1.60 2.23
CA ALA A 79 -6.49 -1.73 3.62
C ALA A 79 -5.20 -0.97 3.94
N PHE A 80 -4.36 -0.73 2.93
CA PHE A 80 -3.12 0.04 3.05
C PHE A 80 -3.33 1.55 3.02
N TYR A 81 -4.56 2.02 2.75
CA TYR A 81 -4.87 3.45 2.68
C TYR A 81 -5.16 4.05 4.06
N MET A 82 -4.52 5.18 4.36
CA MET A 82 -4.64 5.91 5.63
C MET A 82 -4.48 4.99 6.84
N ALA A 83 -3.48 4.12 6.79
CA ALA A 83 -3.09 3.26 7.91
C ALA A 83 -1.82 3.84 8.57
N GLY A 84 -1.65 3.61 9.87
CA GLY A 84 -0.43 3.94 10.58
C GLY A 84 0.61 2.84 10.42
N ASP A 85 0.46 1.76 11.19
CA ASP A 85 1.37 0.63 11.18
C ASP A 85 0.83 -0.54 10.36
N ILE A 86 1.66 -1.57 10.20
CA ILE A 86 1.30 -2.77 9.43
C ILE A 86 0.22 -3.62 10.13
N GLN A 87 0.10 -3.51 11.46
CA GLN A 87 -0.91 -4.24 12.23
C GLN A 87 -2.30 -3.68 11.93
N GLU A 88 -2.45 -2.36 11.89
CA GLU A 88 -3.69 -1.72 11.48
C GLU A 88 -4.09 -2.08 10.06
N VAL A 89 -3.14 -2.23 9.13
CA VAL A 89 -3.43 -2.73 7.78
C VAL A 89 -4.05 -4.12 7.84
N ILE A 90 -3.49 -5.03 8.65
CA ILE A 90 -4.01 -6.39 8.81
C ILE A 90 -5.41 -6.36 9.45
N GLU A 91 -5.63 -5.50 10.43
CA GLU A 91 -6.94 -5.32 11.07
C GLU A 91 -7.99 -4.76 10.10
N LYS A 92 -7.65 -3.68 9.37
CA LYS A 92 -8.50 -3.12 8.31
C LYS A 92 -8.79 -4.14 7.22
N ALA A 93 -7.82 -4.98 6.86
CA ALA A 93 -8.05 -6.01 5.85
C ALA A 93 -9.12 -7.03 6.28
N LYS A 94 -9.31 -7.27 7.58
CA LYS A 94 -10.39 -8.15 8.08
C LYS A 94 -11.78 -7.57 7.84
N SER A 95 -11.93 -6.24 7.82
CA SER A 95 -13.24 -5.62 7.54
C SER A 95 -13.60 -5.60 6.05
N TYR A 96 -12.65 -5.95 5.17
CA TYR A 96 -12.87 -6.06 3.72
C TYR A 96 -12.99 -7.53 3.25
N LYS A 97 -12.88 -8.50 4.17
CA LYS A 97 -13.16 -9.92 3.92
C LYS A 97 -14.61 -10.25 4.28
#